data_AF-A0A0C9U7U0-F1
#
_entry.id   AF-A0A0C9U7U0-F1
#
_cell.length_a   1.000
_cell.length_b   1.000
_cell.length_c   1.000
_cell.angle_alpha   90.00
_cell.angle_beta   90.00
_cell.angle_gamma   90.00
#
_symmetry.space_group_name_H-M   'P 1'
#
loop_
_entity.id
_entity.type
_entity.pdbx_description
1 polymer ?
#
loop_
_entity_poly.entity_id
_entity_poly.type
_entity_poly.pdbx_seq_one_letter_code
_entity_poly.pdbx_strand_id
1 'polypeptide(L)'
;MAEGCVVVERDDTGRVFRVPIVPRGGRNARDGIKTIPSSQSPWSTIAGWGSIQHVLSDLFLPAGYPASVSPDYLEYQTYNALQAFCNSVSGLLASRGALEGVGVGNASVSATHALLLTVLKDAFSRFTTIIAAYYFGTSLYPETKTFRFLADVFNDASNVLDTVVPYIGAINLSESWPIIPTGATLQIVALCLSGALRSLCGLVAGGSKAALTNHFVSPLTGKGDVGEVSAKDASRETVVGLSGMLLGTLLIPYVNTRTSTYIMLAILIGGHLLFNYLAVRSVVLRTLNKQRACILWADFRIPSGTCKDRMMSPADVASRELIFGTPGCLRDTSTGVVIGRCTLGTSMRTVTSRCTAQHIASALQIFEKERYVLFIADRRSRVSHPPTILVSFKSGYRSTDQLQAWVHSIEVARYLTNLGDPAGTADVLHSTLLATQKAIPHFVQSLTDAGWETADDSMMLGSPNHLISGVDKDPQCVEIDEKEAKKDQ
;
A
#
# COMPACT_ATOMS: atom_id res chain seq x y z
N MET A 1 -44.41 43.24 14.17
CA MET A 1 -43.25 43.33 13.25
C MET A 1 -42.40 42.09 13.52
N ALA A 2 -42.20 41.22 12.54
CA ALA A 2 -41.32 40.06 12.73
C ALA A 2 -39.87 40.55 12.65
N GLU A 3 -39.11 40.40 13.74
CA GLU A 3 -37.69 40.74 13.75
C GLU A 3 -36.93 39.75 12.86
N GLY A 4 -36.02 40.26 12.02
CA GLY A 4 -35.14 39.41 11.22
C GLY A 4 -34.22 38.62 12.14
N CYS A 5 -34.10 37.32 11.93
CA CYS A 5 -33.23 36.44 12.73
C CYS A 5 -32.04 36.00 11.86
N VAL A 6 -30.86 35.83 12.47
CA VAL A 6 -29.71 35.20 11.80
C VAL A 6 -29.63 33.76 12.28
N VAL A 7 -29.88 32.82 11.37
CA VAL A 7 -29.66 31.40 11.65
C VAL A 7 -28.18 31.12 11.50
N VAL A 8 -27.57 30.59 12.56
CA VAL A 8 -26.20 30.11 12.54
C VAL A 8 -26.25 28.61 12.30
N GLU A 9 -25.99 28.21 11.08
CA GLU A 9 -25.90 26.81 10.68
C GLU A 9 -24.44 26.35 10.81
N ARG A 10 -24.24 25.11 11.24
CA ARG A 10 -22.96 24.43 11.18
C ARG A 10 -23.16 23.21 10.29
N ASP A 11 -22.37 23.07 9.23
CA ASP A 11 -22.41 21.85 8.44
C ASP A 11 -21.74 20.68 9.20
N ASP A 12 -21.92 19.46 8.68
CA ASP A 12 -21.34 18.26 9.27
C ASP A 12 -19.80 18.26 9.26
N THR A 13 -19.18 19.21 8.54
CA THR A 13 -17.73 19.42 8.45
C THR A 13 -17.22 20.47 9.44
N GLY A 14 -18.11 21.08 10.23
CA GLY A 14 -17.79 22.06 11.25
C GLY A 14 -17.74 23.52 10.76
N ARG A 15 -18.03 23.80 9.48
CA ARG A 15 -18.06 25.16 8.93
C ARG A 15 -19.31 25.87 9.38
N VAL A 16 -19.16 27.13 9.81
CA VAL A 16 -20.26 27.92 10.37
C VAL A 16 -20.77 28.92 9.32
N PHE A 17 -22.03 28.76 8.94
CA PHE A 17 -22.78 29.65 8.05
C PHE A 17 -23.69 30.56 8.88
N ARG A 18 -23.79 31.84 8.48
CA ARG A 18 -24.71 32.79 9.10
C ARG A 18 -25.71 33.24 8.04
N VAL A 19 -26.93 32.71 8.09
CA VAL A 19 -27.99 32.93 7.12
C VAL A 19 -29.01 33.91 7.70
N PRO A 20 -29.08 35.15 7.21
CA PRO A 20 -30.10 36.09 7.66
C PRO A 20 -31.48 35.73 7.08
N ILE A 21 -32.45 35.45 7.95
CA ILE A 21 -33.86 35.27 7.61
C ILE A 21 -34.56 36.63 7.76
N VAL A 22 -34.95 37.21 6.63
CA VAL A 22 -35.72 38.46 6.58
C VAL A 22 -37.19 38.15 6.26
N PRO A 23 -38.17 38.72 7.00
CA PRO A 23 -39.58 38.51 6.70
C PRO A 23 -39.92 38.99 5.29
N ARG A 24 -40.59 38.13 4.51
CA ARG A 24 -40.99 38.40 3.13
C ARG A 24 -42.13 39.43 3.12
N GLY A 25 -41.82 40.73 3.07
CA GLY A 25 -42.88 41.75 3.03
C GLY A 25 -42.54 43.23 3.24
N GLY A 26 -41.28 43.67 3.28
CA GLY A 26 -40.97 45.09 3.48
C GLY A 26 -39.76 45.55 2.67
N ARG A 27 -39.99 46.30 1.60
CA ARG A 27 -38.91 46.91 0.78
C ARG A 27 -38.04 47.93 1.54
N ASN A 28 -38.40 48.30 2.76
CA ASN A 28 -37.76 49.38 3.53
C ASN A 28 -37.02 48.93 4.81
N ALA A 29 -36.81 47.62 5.02
CA ALA A 29 -36.03 47.11 6.16
C ALA A 29 -34.56 46.79 5.79
N ARG A 30 -34.03 47.40 4.72
CA ARG A 30 -32.64 47.21 4.27
C ARG A 30 -31.63 48.20 4.87
N ASP A 31 -32.10 49.29 5.50
CA ASP A 31 -31.22 50.39 5.90
C ASP A 31 -30.70 50.34 7.36
N GLY A 32 -31.13 49.36 8.15
CA GLY A 32 -30.79 49.27 9.58
C GLY A 32 -29.75 48.21 9.97
N ILE A 33 -29.37 47.31 9.06
CA ILE A 33 -28.37 46.28 9.32
C ILE A 33 -27.16 46.64 8.48
N LYS A 34 -26.05 46.99 9.13
CA LYS A 34 -24.75 47.13 8.45
C LYS A 34 -24.55 45.90 7.56
N THR A 35 -24.60 46.12 6.26
CA THR A 35 -24.31 45.14 5.22
C THR A 35 -22.85 44.73 5.33
N ILE A 36 -22.58 43.76 6.19
CA ILE A 36 -21.35 42.97 6.13
C ILE A 36 -21.46 42.12 4.86
N PRO A 37 -20.41 41.98 4.03
CA PRO A 37 -20.55 41.49 2.67
C PRO A 37 -21.20 40.11 2.67
N SER A 38 -22.34 40.01 1.98
CA SER A 38 -22.90 38.74 1.55
C SER A 38 -21.79 37.97 0.84
N SER A 39 -21.39 36.81 1.37
CA SER A 39 -20.55 35.88 0.62
C SER A 39 -21.35 35.47 -0.62
N GLN A 40 -20.97 36.06 -1.75
CA GLN A 40 -21.56 35.77 -3.04
C GLN A 40 -21.23 34.32 -3.43
N SER A 41 -22.00 33.79 -4.38
CA SER A 41 -21.78 32.48 -4.97
C SER A 41 -20.33 32.28 -5.41
N PRO A 42 -19.84 31.03 -5.51
CA PRO A 42 -18.42 30.71 -5.73
C PRO A 42 -17.77 31.31 -7.00
N TRP A 43 -18.55 31.98 -7.85
CA TRP A 43 -18.14 32.41 -9.18
C TRP A 43 -18.06 33.95 -9.37
N SER A 44 -18.41 34.79 -8.39
CA SER A 44 -18.50 36.26 -8.62
C SER A 44 -17.53 37.15 -7.83
N THR A 45 -16.50 36.62 -7.16
CA THR A 45 -15.54 37.48 -6.43
C THR A 45 -14.09 37.07 -6.67
N ILE A 46 -13.58 37.33 -7.88
CA ILE A 46 -12.13 37.40 -8.13
C ILE A 46 -11.69 38.83 -7.82
N ALA A 47 -11.55 39.15 -6.53
CA ALA A 47 -10.92 40.40 -6.09
C ALA A 47 -10.29 40.20 -4.70
N GLY A 48 -8.98 39.97 -4.66
CA GLY A 48 -8.15 40.01 -3.46
C GLY A 48 -7.36 38.74 -3.18
N TRP A 49 -6.07 38.89 -2.89
CA TRP A 49 -5.12 37.82 -2.58
C TRP A 49 -5.57 36.92 -1.40
N GLY A 50 -6.30 37.47 -0.42
CA GLY A 50 -6.89 36.71 0.69
C GLY A 50 -8.11 35.87 0.29
N SER A 51 -8.86 36.27 -0.75
CA SER A 51 -9.96 35.48 -1.31
C SER A 51 -9.43 34.30 -2.12
N ILE A 52 -8.30 34.48 -2.82
CA ILE A 52 -7.60 33.38 -3.51
C ILE A 52 -7.08 32.35 -2.51
N GLN A 53 -6.49 32.75 -1.39
CA GLN A 53 -6.04 31.79 -0.37
C GLN A 53 -7.20 30.96 0.19
N HIS A 54 -8.35 31.58 0.47
CA HIS A 54 -9.54 30.86 0.92
C HIS A 54 -10.10 29.93 -0.17
N VAL A 55 -10.17 30.37 -1.42
CA VAL A 55 -10.65 29.55 -2.55
C VAL A 55 -9.68 28.40 -2.84
N LEU A 56 -8.36 28.62 -2.76
CA LEU A 56 -7.34 27.56 -2.92
C LEU A 56 -7.41 26.57 -1.75
N SER A 57 -7.58 27.06 -0.53
CA SER A 57 -7.82 26.22 0.65
C SER A 57 -9.09 25.40 0.48
N ASP A 58 -10.19 25.98 0.03
CA ASP A 58 -11.46 25.28 -0.18
C ASP A 58 -11.44 24.34 -1.37
N LEU A 59 -10.66 24.64 -2.42
CA LEU A 59 -10.54 23.77 -3.60
C LEU A 59 -9.64 22.59 -3.33
N PHE A 60 -8.56 22.79 -2.59
CA PHE A 60 -7.56 21.75 -2.36
C PHE A 60 -7.76 21.08 -1.00
N LEU A 61 -7.84 21.79 0.13
CA LEU A 61 -7.96 21.12 1.43
C LEU A 61 -9.36 20.48 1.62
N PRO A 62 -9.44 19.29 2.25
CA PRO A 62 -10.71 18.70 2.67
C PRO A 62 -11.48 19.62 3.63
N ALA A 63 -12.80 19.55 3.62
CA ALA A 63 -13.62 20.25 4.59
C ALA A 63 -13.33 19.76 6.01
N GLY A 64 -13.38 20.66 6.99
CA GLY A 64 -12.98 20.37 8.37
C GLY A 64 -11.47 20.24 8.60
N TYR A 65 -10.62 20.49 7.60
CA TYR A 65 -9.16 20.51 7.79
C TYR A 65 -8.77 21.55 8.86
N PRO A 66 -7.84 21.24 9.79
CA PRO A 66 -7.03 20.01 9.87
C PRO A 66 -7.67 18.85 10.66
N ALA A 67 -8.85 19.01 11.25
CA ALA A 67 -9.43 18.00 12.14
C ALA A 67 -10.02 16.77 11.41
N SER A 68 -10.34 16.91 10.11
CA SER A 68 -10.95 15.86 9.29
C SER A 68 -9.95 14.85 8.71
N VAL A 69 -8.65 15.12 8.79
CA VAL A 69 -7.58 14.25 8.26
C VAL A 69 -6.50 14.00 9.29
N SER A 70 -5.69 12.97 9.08
CA SER A 70 -4.54 12.70 9.94
C SER A 70 -3.43 13.78 9.80
N PRO A 71 -2.60 14.00 10.83
CA PRO A 71 -1.63 15.11 10.86
C PRO A 71 -0.56 15.08 9.76
N ASP A 72 -0.23 13.88 9.27
CA ASP A 72 0.73 13.60 8.21
C ASP A 72 0.21 13.86 6.79
N TYR A 73 -1.07 14.19 6.63
CA TYR A 73 -1.71 14.44 5.33
C TYR A 73 -1.01 15.53 4.52
N LEU A 74 -0.78 16.71 5.11
CA LEU A 74 -0.26 17.85 4.35
C LEU A 74 1.18 17.63 3.88
N GLU A 75 2.01 17.03 4.73
CA GLU A 75 3.39 16.69 4.40
C GLU A 75 3.43 15.66 3.25
N TYR A 76 2.64 14.59 3.35
CA TYR A 76 2.51 13.59 2.29
C TYR A 76 2.05 14.25 0.97
N GLN A 77 1.02 15.09 1.01
CA GLN A 77 0.44 15.70 -0.19
C GLN A 77 1.38 16.70 -0.87
N THR A 78 2.25 17.36 -0.09
CA THR A 78 3.26 18.26 -0.64
C THR A 78 4.27 17.49 -1.50
N TYR A 79 4.78 16.37 -0.97
CA TYR A 79 5.69 15.51 -1.71
C TYR A 79 5.00 14.77 -2.86
N ASN A 80 3.75 14.32 -2.67
CA ASN A 80 2.94 13.70 -3.73
C ASN A 80 2.73 14.64 -4.93
N ALA A 81 2.53 15.93 -4.69
CA ALA A 81 2.46 16.94 -5.75
C ALA A 81 3.80 17.06 -6.51
N LEU A 82 4.93 17.21 -5.81
CA LEU A 82 6.23 17.29 -6.47
C LEU A 82 6.55 16.03 -7.29
N GLN A 83 6.19 14.85 -6.76
CA GLN A 83 6.26 13.57 -7.44
C GLN A 83 5.41 13.56 -8.72
N ALA A 84 4.12 13.93 -8.64
CA ALA A 84 3.21 13.97 -9.79
C ALA A 84 3.68 14.94 -10.89
N PHE A 85 4.32 16.05 -10.51
CA PHE A 85 4.93 16.99 -11.44
C PHE A 85 6.08 16.34 -12.22
N CYS A 86 7.04 15.71 -11.53
CA CYS A 86 8.14 15.01 -12.15
C CYS A 86 7.65 13.92 -13.12
N ASN A 87 6.67 13.11 -12.67
CA ASN A 87 6.06 12.06 -13.47
C ASN A 87 5.44 12.60 -14.77
N SER A 88 4.75 13.74 -14.69
CA SER A 88 4.07 14.34 -15.83
C SER A 88 5.06 14.80 -16.91
N VAL A 89 6.20 15.38 -16.51
CA VAL A 89 7.25 15.80 -17.45
C VAL A 89 7.98 14.59 -18.03
N SER A 90 8.35 13.60 -17.21
CA SER A 90 9.03 12.38 -17.70
C SER A 90 8.11 11.54 -18.60
N GLY A 91 6.81 11.51 -18.30
CA GLY A 91 5.80 10.83 -19.10
C GLY A 91 5.69 11.37 -20.52
N LEU A 92 5.91 12.68 -20.73
CA LEU A 92 5.94 13.25 -22.09
C LEU A 92 7.20 12.83 -22.87
N LEU A 93 8.37 12.77 -22.23
CA LEU A 93 9.60 12.25 -22.85
C LEU A 93 9.43 10.77 -23.24
N ALA A 94 8.86 9.98 -22.34
CA ALA A 94 8.53 8.58 -22.60
C ALA A 94 7.51 8.44 -23.73
N SER A 95 6.48 9.28 -23.77
CA SER A 95 5.47 9.27 -24.84
C SER A 95 6.08 9.54 -26.22
N ARG A 96 7.03 10.50 -26.32
CA ARG A 96 7.77 10.73 -27.57
C ARG A 96 8.49 9.46 -28.03
N GLY A 97 9.25 8.83 -27.13
CA GLY A 97 9.97 7.59 -27.41
C GLY A 97 9.05 6.42 -27.77
N ALA A 98 7.92 6.26 -27.08
CA ALA A 98 6.94 5.23 -27.39
C ALA A 98 6.32 5.41 -28.79
N LEU A 99 6.01 6.65 -29.18
CA LEU A 99 5.46 6.98 -30.50
C LEU A 99 6.47 6.68 -31.61
N GLU A 100 7.71 7.14 -31.46
CA GLU A 100 8.82 6.78 -32.36
C GLU A 100 8.98 5.24 -32.41
N GLY A 101 8.85 4.58 -31.25
CA GLY A 101 8.98 3.15 -31.05
C GLY A 101 7.88 2.30 -31.69
N VAL A 102 6.70 2.84 -32.02
CA VAL A 102 5.67 2.14 -32.82
C VAL A 102 5.73 2.52 -34.32
N GLY A 103 6.70 3.36 -34.71
CA GLY A 103 6.95 3.77 -36.08
C GLY A 103 6.31 5.10 -36.49
N VAL A 104 5.77 5.88 -35.53
CA VAL A 104 5.29 7.24 -35.84
C VAL A 104 6.48 8.10 -36.27
N GLY A 105 6.38 8.69 -37.45
CA GLY A 105 7.47 9.45 -38.08
C GLY A 105 8.29 8.66 -39.12
N ASN A 106 8.03 7.36 -39.29
CA ASN A 106 8.64 6.56 -40.36
C ASN A 106 7.65 6.30 -41.51
N ALA A 107 7.94 6.85 -42.69
CA ALA A 107 7.10 6.70 -43.88
C ALA A 107 6.98 5.24 -44.39
N SER A 108 7.90 4.35 -43.98
CA SER A 108 7.88 2.94 -44.40
C SER A 108 7.04 2.03 -43.49
N VAL A 109 6.53 2.54 -42.36
CA VAL A 109 5.74 1.76 -41.39
C VAL A 109 4.26 2.04 -41.63
N SER A 110 3.46 0.99 -41.84
CA SER A 110 2.03 1.14 -42.05
C SER A 110 1.30 1.45 -40.73
N ALA A 111 0.23 2.25 -40.82
CA ALA A 111 -0.65 2.52 -39.67
C ALA A 111 -1.24 1.22 -39.09
N THR A 112 -1.52 0.23 -39.94
CA THR A 112 -1.99 -1.09 -39.53
C THR A 112 -0.96 -1.82 -38.66
N HIS A 113 0.32 -1.75 -39.00
CA HIS A 113 1.38 -2.36 -38.17
C HIS A 113 1.47 -1.71 -36.79
N ALA A 114 1.48 -0.38 -36.74
CA ALA A 114 1.49 0.37 -35.47
C ALA A 114 0.25 0.06 -34.60
N LEU A 115 -0.92 -0.05 -35.23
CA LEU A 115 -2.16 -0.45 -34.55
C LEU A 115 -2.06 -1.85 -33.96
N LEU A 116 -1.61 -2.85 -34.74
CA LEU A 116 -1.47 -4.23 -34.26
C LEU A 116 -0.47 -4.34 -33.09
N LEU A 117 0.64 -3.60 -33.14
CA LEU A 117 1.60 -3.51 -32.03
C LEU A 117 0.97 -2.92 -30.77
N THR A 118 0.17 -1.87 -30.93
CA THR A 118 -0.53 -1.21 -29.81
C THR A 118 -1.55 -2.16 -29.19
N VAL A 119 -2.34 -2.86 -30.00
CA VAL A 119 -3.31 -3.87 -29.52
C VAL A 119 -2.61 -5.00 -28.76
N LEU A 120 -1.46 -5.47 -29.25
CA LEU A 120 -0.68 -6.51 -28.57
C LEU A 120 -0.16 -6.03 -27.21
N LYS A 121 0.40 -4.81 -27.14
CA LYS A 121 0.81 -4.17 -25.88
C LYS A 121 -0.36 -4.08 -24.90
N ASP A 122 -1.54 -3.67 -25.36
CA ASP A 122 -2.73 -3.54 -24.53
C ASP A 122 -3.23 -4.90 -24.00
N ALA A 123 -3.14 -5.96 -24.81
CA ALA A 123 -3.49 -7.31 -24.38
C ALA A 123 -2.58 -7.77 -23.23
N PHE A 124 -1.25 -7.65 -23.39
CA PHE A 124 -0.28 -7.98 -22.34
C PHE A 124 -0.48 -7.15 -21.06
N SER A 125 -0.74 -5.85 -21.22
CA SER A 125 -1.06 -4.94 -20.12
C SER A 125 -2.24 -5.45 -19.29
N ARG A 126 -3.36 -5.83 -19.96
CA ARG A 126 -4.57 -6.36 -19.30
C ARG A 126 -4.36 -7.72 -18.64
N PHE A 127 -3.67 -8.65 -19.29
CA PHE A 127 -3.32 -9.94 -18.67
C PHE A 127 -2.47 -9.74 -17.42
N THR A 128 -1.51 -8.82 -17.49
CA THR A 128 -0.65 -8.47 -16.35
C THR A 128 -1.49 -7.94 -15.19
N THR A 129 -2.46 -7.05 -15.43
CA THR A 129 -3.36 -6.55 -14.37
C THR A 129 -4.09 -7.69 -13.66
N ILE A 130 -4.65 -8.64 -14.41
CA ILE A 130 -5.41 -9.77 -13.84
C ILE A 130 -4.50 -10.65 -12.97
N ILE A 131 -3.33 -11.03 -13.50
CA ILE A 131 -2.36 -11.87 -12.80
C ILE A 131 -1.84 -11.14 -11.56
N ALA A 132 -1.49 -9.87 -11.68
CA ALA A 132 -0.96 -9.09 -10.58
C ALA A 132 -2.01 -8.82 -9.50
N ALA A 133 -3.28 -8.63 -9.85
CA ALA A 133 -4.36 -8.48 -8.88
C ALA A 133 -4.49 -9.74 -8.01
N TYR A 134 -4.36 -10.93 -8.62
CA TYR A 134 -4.36 -12.20 -7.89
C TYR A 134 -3.18 -12.31 -6.91
N TYR A 135 -1.95 -11.93 -7.32
CA TYR A 135 -0.76 -12.10 -6.47
C TYR A 135 -0.55 -10.98 -5.44
N PHE A 136 -0.89 -9.73 -5.77
CA PHE A 136 -0.58 -8.59 -4.92
C PHE A 136 -1.79 -8.02 -4.17
N GLY A 137 -3.02 -8.28 -4.63
CA GLY A 137 -4.23 -7.60 -4.14
C GLY A 137 -4.37 -7.62 -2.61
N THR A 138 -4.14 -8.75 -1.97
CA THR A 138 -4.21 -8.94 -0.51
C THR A 138 -3.09 -8.25 0.27
N SER A 139 -2.02 -7.83 -0.40
CA SER A 139 -0.85 -7.19 0.21
C SER A 139 -0.82 -5.68 0.03
N LEU A 140 -1.65 -5.12 -0.87
CA LEU A 140 -1.66 -3.68 -1.18
C LEU A 140 -2.01 -2.81 0.04
N TYR A 141 -2.89 -3.30 0.91
CA TYR A 141 -3.30 -2.57 2.12
C TYR A 141 -2.25 -2.67 3.25
N PRO A 142 -1.82 -3.87 3.71
CA PRO A 142 -0.89 -3.97 4.84
C PRO A 142 0.51 -3.43 4.54
N GLU A 143 0.96 -3.53 3.29
CA GLU A 143 2.28 -3.09 2.83
C GLU A 143 2.20 -1.83 1.96
N THR A 144 1.22 -0.95 2.24
CA THR A 144 0.92 0.23 1.40
C THR A 144 2.13 1.11 1.12
N LYS A 145 3.00 1.36 2.12
CA LYS A 145 4.24 2.14 1.95
C LYS A 145 5.14 1.55 0.87
N THR A 146 5.36 0.23 0.92
CA THR A 146 6.16 -0.50 -0.06
C THR A 146 5.57 -0.39 -1.46
N PHE A 147 4.26 -0.66 -1.59
CA PHE A 147 3.58 -0.65 -2.89
C PHE A 147 3.43 0.75 -3.48
N ARG A 148 3.26 1.78 -2.64
CA ARG A 148 3.20 3.17 -3.09
C ARG A 148 4.53 3.62 -3.69
N PHE A 149 5.64 3.20 -3.09
CA PHE A 149 6.98 3.45 -3.64
C PHE A 149 7.26 2.58 -4.88
N LEU A 150 6.91 1.30 -4.83
CA LEU A 150 7.11 0.34 -5.94
C LEU A 150 6.31 0.71 -7.19
N ALA A 151 5.15 1.34 -7.05
CA ALA A 151 4.36 1.88 -8.16
C ALA A 151 5.21 2.75 -9.09
N ASP A 152 5.92 3.73 -8.50
CA ASP A 152 6.72 4.69 -9.25
C ASP A 152 7.96 4.04 -9.85
N VAL A 153 8.53 3.01 -9.19
CA VAL A 153 9.60 2.19 -9.78
C VAL A 153 9.12 1.48 -11.05
N PHE A 154 7.91 0.89 -11.04
CA PHE A 154 7.34 0.28 -12.25
C PHE A 154 7.03 1.31 -13.34
N ASN A 155 6.49 2.47 -12.96
CA ASN A 155 6.22 3.57 -13.88
C ASN A 155 7.50 4.07 -14.55
N ASP A 156 8.56 4.28 -13.78
CA ASP A 156 9.83 4.80 -14.28
C ASP A 156 10.56 3.78 -15.14
N ALA A 157 10.52 2.50 -14.75
CA ALA A 157 11.02 1.43 -15.60
C ALA A 157 10.26 1.37 -16.94
N SER A 158 8.93 1.54 -16.94
CA SER A 158 8.14 1.65 -18.16
C SER A 158 8.53 2.87 -19.00
N ASN A 159 8.71 4.04 -18.38
CA ASN A 159 9.14 5.26 -19.06
C ASN A 159 10.52 5.10 -19.71
N VAL A 160 11.47 4.49 -18.99
CA VAL A 160 12.81 4.18 -19.54
C VAL A 160 12.68 3.24 -20.73
N LEU A 161 11.93 2.15 -20.62
CA LEU A 161 11.72 1.23 -21.73
C LEU A 161 11.14 1.95 -22.96
N ASP A 162 10.10 2.77 -22.77
CA ASP A 162 9.47 3.56 -23.84
C ASP A 162 10.47 4.48 -24.55
N THR A 163 11.41 5.11 -23.83
CA THR A 163 12.48 5.91 -24.45
C THR A 163 13.55 5.09 -25.16
N VAL A 164 13.74 3.82 -24.77
CA VAL A 164 14.75 2.93 -25.35
C VAL A 164 14.24 2.21 -26.60
N VAL A 165 12.92 1.95 -26.71
CA VAL A 165 12.29 1.21 -27.83
C VAL A 165 12.79 1.64 -29.22
N PRO A 166 12.88 2.94 -29.56
CA PRO A 166 13.34 3.36 -30.89
C PRO A 166 14.73 2.87 -31.28
N TYR A 167 15.61 2.59 -30.30
CA TYR A 167 17.00 2.21 -30.54
C TYR A 167 17.24 0.70 -30.64
N ILE A 168 16.27 -0.10 -30.20
CA ILE A 168 16.40 -1.57 -30.10
C ILE A 168 15.61 -2.32 -31.17
N GLY A 169 14.86 -1.61 -32.03
CA GLY A 169 14.01 -2.21 -33.07
C GLY A 169 14.73 -2.99 -34.15
N ALA A 170 16.03 -2.74 -34.38
CA ALA A 170 16.82 -3.47 -35.37
C ALA A 170 17.32 -4.84 -34.88
N ILE A 171 17.11 -5.20 -33.60
CA ILE A 171 17.61 -6.44 -33.02
C ILE A 171 16.52 -7.51 -33.13
N ASN A 172 16.71 -8.42 -34.09
CA ASN A 172 15.86 -9.61 -34.27
C ASN A 172 16.26 -10.70 -33.27
N LEU A 173 15.29 -11.28 -32.57
CA LEU A 173 15.53 -12.44 -31.70
C LEU A 173 15.49 -13.71 -32.56
N SER A 174 16.56 -14.50 -32.52
CA SER A 174 16.70 -15.76 -33.27
C SER A 174 15.62 -16.78 -32.90
N GLU A 175 15.25 -17.65 -33.84
CA GLU A 175 14.15 -18.66 -33.80
C GLU A 175 14.25 -19.74 -32.71
N SER A 176 15.19 -19.63 -31.76
CA SER A 176 15.52 -20.72 -30.83
C SER A 176 14.83 -20.65 -29.46
N TRP A 177 13.96 -19.66 -29.21
CA TRP A 177 13.25 -19.54 -27.93
C TRP A 177 11.80 -20.03 -28.03
N PRO A 178 11.42 -21.13 -27.34
CA PRO A 178 10.12 -21.80 -27.52
C PRO A 178 8.89 -21.01 -27.03
N ILE A 179 9.09 -19.82 -26.44
CA ILE A 179 8.04 -18.98 -25.86
C ILE A 179 7.80 -17.71 -26.72
N ILE A 180 8.72 -17.38 -27.62
CA ILE A 180 8.68 -16.15 -28.39
C ILE A 180 8.13 -16.47 -29.79
N PRO A 181 7.07 -15.77 -30.27
CA PRO A 181 6.58 -15.96 -31.64
C PRO A 181 7.70 -15.78 -32.65
N THR A 182 7.77 -16.68 -33.64
CA THR A 182 8.69 -16.56 -34.78
C THR A 182 8.53 -15.19 -35.43
N GLY A 183 9.60 -14.39 -35.47
CA GLY A 183 9.59 -13.02 -36.00
C GLY A 183 9.40 -11.89 -34.98
N ALA A 184 9.41 -12.17 -33.67
CA ALA A 184 9.38 -11.11 -32.66
C ALA A 184 10.71 -10.33 -32.58
N THR A 185 10.63 -9.00 -32.64
CA THR A 185 11.79 -8.11 -32.42
C THR A 185 11.90 -7.74 -30.95
N LEU A 186 13.09 -7.32 -30.52
CA LEU A 186 13.31 -6.82 -29.15
C LEU A 186 12.42 -5.60 -28.84
N GLN A 187 12.05 -4.83 -29.85
CA GLN A 187 11.06 -3.74 -29.77
C GLN A 187 9.68 -4.24 -29.32
N ILE A 188 9.16 -5.33 -29.88
CA ILE A 188 7.85 -5.87 -29.50
C ILE A 188 7.87 -6.30 -28.03
N VAL A 189 8.94 -6.99 -27.61
CA VAL A 189 9.13 -7.43 -26.23
C VAL A 189 9.21 -6.23 -25.28
N ALA A 190 9.99 -5.21 -25.63
CA ALA A 190 10.12 -4.00 -24.81
C ALA A 190 8.81 -3.20 -24.69
N LEU A 191 8.04 -3.09 -25.78
CA LEU A 191 6.72 -2.44 -25.78
C LEU A 191 5.73 -3.19 -24.90
N CYS A 192 5.67 -4.52 -25.00
CA CYS A 192 4.80 -5.36 -24.17
C CYS A 192 5.22 -5.30 -22.69
N LEU A 193 6.52 -5.36 -22.41
CA LEU A 193 7.05 -5.23 -21.05
C LEU A 193 6.76 -3.84 -20.46
N SER A 194 6.91 -2.77 -21.25
CA SER A 194 6.51 -1.42 -20.84
C SER A 194 5.01 -1.35 -20.52
N GLY A 195 4.15 -1.94 -21.37
CA GLY A 195 2.71 -2.05 -21.10
C GLY A 195 2.40 -2.79 -19.80
N ALA A 196 3.07 -3.92 -19.55
CA ALA A 196 2.94 -4.71 -18.33
C ALA A 196 3.40 -3.95 -17.09
N LEU A 197 4.53 -3.24 -17.15
CA LEU A 197 5.01 -2.41 -16.03
C LEU A 197 4.07 -1.25 -15.73
N ARG A 198 3.50 -0.61 -16.76
CA ARG A 198 2.52 0.47 -16.58
C ARG A 198 1.23 -0.04 -15.93
N SER A 199 0.78 -1.24 -16.27
CA SER A 199 -0.39 -1.83 -15.61
C SER A 199 -0.11 -2.31 -14.19
N LEU A 200 1.09 -2.84 -13.92
CA LEU A 200 1.57 -3.10 -12.57
C LEU A 200 1.56 -1.83 -11.71
N CYS A 201 2.12 -0.73 -12.22
CA CYS A 201 2.05 0.57 -11.58
C CYS A 201 0.59 0.96 -11.26
N GLY A 202 -0.29 0.94 -12.26
CA GLY A 202 -1.70 1.34 -12.08
C GLY A 202 -2.41 0.53 -10.99
N LEU A 203 -2.21 -0.79 -10.96
CA LEU A 203 -2.79 -1.66 -9.94
C LEU A 203 -2.25 -1.33 -8.53
N VAL A 204 -0.92 -1.32 -8.36
CA VAL A 204 -0.33 -1.17 -7.03
C VAL A 204 -0.44 0.27 -6.50
N ALA A 205 -0.39 1.28 -7.38
CA ALA A 205 -0.69 2.66 -7.05
C ALA A 205 -2.15 2.80 -6.58
N GLY A 206 -3.10 2.24 -7.32
CA GLY A 206 -4.52 2.31 -6.98
C GLY A 206 -4.82 1.71 -5.60
N GLY A 207 -4.35 0.50 -5.32
CA GLY A 207 -4.59 -0.16 -4.03
C GLY A 207 -3.86 0.49 -2.86
N SER A 208 -2.59 0.88 -3.03
CA SER A 208 -1.84 1.57 -1.95
C SER A 208 -2.40 2.96 -1.67
N LYS A 209 -2.80 3.71 -2.70
CA LYS A 209 -3.47 5.00 -2.57
C LYS A 209 -4.80 4.88 -1.83
N ALA A 210 -5.61 3.88 -2.14
CA ALA A 210 -6.85 3.63 -1.40
C ALA A 210 -6.59 3.37 0.09
N ALA A 211 -5.55 2.59 0.41
CA ALA A 211 -5.14 2.35 1.80
C ALA A 211 -4.69 3.64 2.51
N LEU A 212 -3.95 4.51 1.81
CA LEU A 212 -3.55 5.81 2.34
C LEU A 212 -4.74 6.75 2.55
N THR A 213 -5.70 6.78 1.63
CA THR A 213 -6.94 7.54 1.80
C THR A 213 -7.69 7.08 3.06
N ASN A 214 -7.82 5.78 3.28
CA ASN A 214 -8.46 5.23 4.49
C ASN A 214 -7.71 5.61 5.77
N HIS A 215 -6.38 5.66 5.73
CA HIS A 215 -5.56 6.17 6.83
C HIS A 215 -5.85 7.66 7.07
N PHE A 216 -5.84 8.48 6.02
CA PHE A 216 -6.06 9.92 6.13
C PHE A 216 -7.45 10.26 6.67
N VAL A 217 -8.50 9.53 6.27
CA VAL A 217 -9.86 9.75 6.76
C VAL A 217 -10.17 9.12 8.10
N SER A 218 -9.19 8.51 8.75
CA SER A 218 -9.34 8.02 10.12
C SER A 218 -8.53 8.89 11.07
N PRO A 219 -8.89 10.17 11.32
CA PRO A 219 -8.15 10.99 12.28
C PRO A 219 -8.29 10.46 13.72
N LEU A 220 -7.52 11.01 14.66
CA LEU A 220 -7.58 10.62 16.08
C LEU A 220 -8.92 10.95 16.75
N THR A 221 -9.69 11.88 16.19
CA THR A 221 -10.89 12.46 16.82
C THR A 221 -12.20 12.17 16.06
N GLY A 222 -12.20 11.28 15.06
CA GLY A 222 -13.39 10.98 14.28
C GLY A 222 -13.12 10.20 12.99
N LYS A 223 -14.08 10.24 12.07
CA LYS A 223 -13.93 9.71 10.69
C LYS A 223 -14.20 10.85 9.71
N GLY A 224 -13.28 11.06 8.78
CA GLY A 224 -13.43 11.93 7.62
C GLY A 224 -14.15 11.24 6.46
N ASP A 225 -14.37 11.98 5.39
CA ASP A 225 -15.05 11.49 4.19
C ASP A 225 -14.03 11.01 3.13
N VAL A 226 -14.09 9.71 2.81
CA VAL A 226 -13.27 9.06 1.78
C VAL A 226 -13.49 9.68 0.40
N GLY A 227 -14.75 9.98 0.07
CA GLY A 227 -15.13 10.57 -1.22
C GLY A 227 -14.57 11.98 -1.36
N GLU A 228 -14.66 12.78 -0.30
CA GLU A 228 -14.12 14.14 -0.32
C GLU A 228 -12.59 14.14 -0.45
N VAL A 229 -11.87 13.39 0.41
CA VAL A 229 -10.40 13.33 0.35
C VAL A 229 -9.94 12.86 -1.04
N SER A 230 -10.61 11.86 -1.61
CA SER A 230 -10.31 11.35 -2.95
C SER A 230 -10.56 12.40 -4.04
N ALA A 231 -11.68 13.13 -3.98
CA ALA A 231 -12.01 14.17 -4.97
C ALA A 231 -11.02 15.35 -4.91
N LYS A 232 -10.65 15.77 -3.70
CA LYS A 232 -9.66 16.83 -3.45
C LYS A 232 -8.26 16.44 -3.89
N ASP A 233 -7.88 15.19 -3.66
CA ASP A 233 -6.61 14.66 -4.11
C ASP A 233 -6.55 14.56 -5.64
N ALA A 234 -7.57 14.00 -6.30
CA ALA A 234 -7.65 13.94 -7.76
C ALA A 234 -7.58 15.35 -8.40
N SER A 235 -8.20 16.35 -7.78
CA SER A 235 -8.12 17.74 -8.24
C SER A 235 -6.71 18.31 -8.15
N ARG A 236 -5.97 18.01 -7.07
CA ARG A 236 -4.55 18.41 -6.94
C ARG A 236 -3.68 17.74 -7.99
N GLU A 237 -3.79 16.42 -8.12
CA GLU A 237 -3.03 15.65 -9.11
C GLU A 237 -3.28 16.18 -10.53
N THR A 238 -4.53 16.55 -10.85
CA THR A 238 -4.87 17.13 -12.15
C THR A 238 -4.17 18.48 -12.38
N VAL A 239 -4.25 19.42 -11.42
CA VAL A 239 -3.64 20.75 -11.56
C VAL A 239 -2.12 20.66 -11.67
N VAL A 240 -1.50 19.83 -10.84
CA VAL A 240 -0.07 19.61 -10.85
C VAL A 240 0.36 18.91 -12.15
N GLY A 241 -0.39 17.91 -12.60
CA GLY A 241 -0.14 17.22 -13.85
C GLY A 241 -0.26 18.15 -15.07
N LEU A 242 -1.28 19.02 -15.10
CA LEU A 242 -1.40 20.06 -16.13
C LEU A 242 -0.21 21.00 -16.14
N SER A 243 0.29 21.42 -14.97
CA SER A 243 1.48 22.28 -14.89
C SER A 243 2.74 21.57 -15.42
N GLY A 244 2.91 20.29 -15.10
CA GLY A 244 4.01 19.47 -15.61
C GLY A 244 3.90 19.24 -17.12
N MET A 245 2.70 18.97 -17.62
CA MET A 245 2.46 18.82 -19.06
C MET A 245 2.71 20.12 -19.83
N LEU A 246 2.27 21.27 -19.31
CA LEU A 246 2.54 22.58 -19.91
C LEU A 246 4.04 22.83 -19.98
N LEU A 247 4.76 22.69 -18.86
CA LEU A 247 6.20 22.89 -18.84
C LEU A 247 6.92 21.90 -19.77
N GLY A 248 6.58 20.62 -19.71
CA GLY A 248 7.17 19.59 -20.56
C GLY A 248 6.95 19.88 -22.04
N THR A 249 5.75 20.31 -22.43
CA THR A 249 5.45 20.71 -23.81
C THR A 249 6.31 21.88 -24.28
N LEU A 250 6.58 22.86 -23.40
CA LEU A 250 7.47 23.98 -23.71
C LEU A 250 8.94 23.56 -23.78
N LEU A 251 9.39 22.59 -22.98
CA LEU A 251 10.79 22.17 -22.91
C LEU A 251 11.18 21.15 -23.98
N ILE A 252 10.31 20.19 -24.29
CA ILE A 252 10.61 19.05 -25.17
C ILE A 252 11.16 19.45 -26.54
N PRO A 253 10.66 20.50 -27.23
CA PRO A 253 11.21 20.94 -28.52
C PRO A 253 12.68 21.38 -28.46
N TYR A 254 13.21 21.71 -27.29
CA TYR A 254 14.61 22.09 -27.09
C TYR A 254 15.49 20.89 -26.68
N VAL A 255 14.88 19.76 -26.31
CA VAL A 255 15.55 18.53 -25.86
C VAL A 255 15.67 17.55 -27.03
N ASN A 256 16.58 17.87 -27.96
CA ASN A 256 16.72 17.15 -29.22
C ASN A 256 17.86 16.12 -29.24
N THR A 257 18.80 16.20 -28.30
CA THR A 257 19.93 15.26 -28.26
C THR A 257 19.64 14.10 -27.32
N ARG A 258 20.13 12.90 -27.67
CA ARG A 258 20.02 11.70 -26.84
C ARG A 258 20.53 11.95 -25.42
N THR A 259 21.70 12.57 -25.31
CA THR A 259 22.32 12.91 -24.03
C THR A 259 21.43 13.84 -23.21
N SER A 260 20.88 14.89 -23.82
CA SER A 260 19.96 15.81 -23.11
C SER A 260 18.68 15.12 -22.67
N THR A 261 18.10 14.22 -23.49
CA THR A 261 16.92 13.43 -23.12
C THR A 261 17.19 12.56 -21.91
N TYR A 262 18.28 11.79 -21.89
CA TYR A 262 18.58 10.89 -20.78
C TYR A 262 19.06 11.61 -19.52
N ILE A 263 19.76 12.74 -19.64
CA ILE A 263 20.08 13.59 -18.47
C ILE A 263 18.79 14.13 -17.84
N MET A 264 17.89 14.70 -18.65
CA MET A 264 16.62 15.22 -18.15
C MET A 264 15.76 14.11 -17.55
N LEU A 265 15.68 12.95 -18.22
CA LEU A 265 14.96 11.78 -17.72
C LEU A 265 15.54 11.30 -16.37
N ALA A 266 16.86 11.22 -16.23
CA ALA A 266 17.51 10.81 -14.99
C ALA A 266 17.23 11.78 -13.84
N ILE A 267 17.25 13.10 -14.09
CA ILE A 267 16.89 14.12 -13.10
C ILE A 267 15.43 13.97 -12.68
N LEU A 268 14.51 13.81 -13.64
CA LEU A 268 13.08 13.70 -13.38
C LEU A 268 12.74 12.41 -12.63
N ILE A 269 13.30 11.26 -13.02
CA ILE A 269 13.15 9.98 -12.32
C ILE A 269 13.75 10.07 -10.91
N GLY A 270 14.94 10.66 -10.77
CA GLY A 270 15.57 10.88 -9.47
C GLY A 270 14.69 11.72 -8.54
N GLY A 271 14.13 12.82 -9.05
CA GLY A 271 13.16 13.64 -8.33
C GLY A 271 11.87 12.90 -7.99
N HIS A 272 11.30 12.19 -8.96
CA HIS A 272 10.08 11.38 -8.83
C HIS A 272 10.20 10.37 -7.68
N LEU A 273 11.26 9.55 -7.69
CA LEU A 273 11.53 8.56 -6.64
C LEU A 273 11.89 9.22 -5.30
N LEU A 274 12.66 10.31 -5.30
CA LEU A 274 13.00 11.03 -4.07
C LEU A 274 11.75 11.59 -3.37
N PHE A 275 10.87 12.27 -4.11
CA PHE A 275 9.66 12.83 -3.54
C PHE A 275 8.70 11.72 -3.08
N ASN A 276 8.57 10.62 -3.80
CA ASN A 276 7.80 9.47 -3.31
C ASN A 276 8.42 8.88 -2.02
N TYR A 277 9.74 8.72 -1.96
CA TYR A 277 10.42 8.28 -0.75
C TYR A 277 10.09 9.19 0.44
N LEU A 278 10.20 10.52 0.27
CA LEU A 278 9.87 11.49 1.31
C LEU A 278 8.39 11.43 1.71
N ALA A 279 7.48 11.32 0.73
CA ALA A 279 6.04 11.19 0.98
C ALA A 279 5.74 9.93 1.82
N VAL A 280 6.23 8.77 1.41
CA VAL A 280 5.98 7.51 2.12
C VAL A 280 6.61 7.50 3.51
N ARG A 281 7.75 8.19 3.70
CA ARG A 281 8.41 8.35 5.02
C ARG A 281 7.66 9.28 5.96
N SER A 282 6.91 10.27 5.46
CA SER A 282 6.11 11.16 6.32
C SER A 282 4.85 10.49 6.86
N VAL A 283 4.37 9.41 6.23
CA VAL A 283 3.15 8.72 6.66
C VAL A 283 3.37 7.95 7.97
N VAL A 284 2.48 8.14 8.95
CA VAL A 284 2.50 7.49 10.26
C VAL A 284 1.27 6.59 10.40
N LEU A 285 1.36 5.36 9.88
CA LEU A 285 0.26 4.40 9.91
C LEU A 285 0.03 3.85 11.32
N ARG A 286 -1.25 3.76 11.73
CA ARG A 286 -1.67 3.17 13.03
C ARG A 286 -2.11 1.72 12.95
N THR A 287 -2.30 1.19 11.73
CA THR A 287 -2.57 -0.24 11.53
C THR A 287 -1.32 -1.06 11.90
N LEU A 288 -1.39 -2.38 11.84
CA LEU A 288 -0.18 -3.21 11.92
C LEU A 288 0.19 -3.76 10.54
N ASN A 289 1.46 -4.12 10.41
CA ASN A 289 1.94 -5.12 9.44
C ASN A 289 2.98 -5.98 10.15
N LYS A 290 3.51 -6.96 9.43
CA LYS A 290 4.52 -7.90 9.95
C LYS A 290 5.73 -7.20 10.55
N GLN A 291 6.21 -6.14 9.90
CA GLN A 291 7.37 -5.39 10.37
C GLN A 291 7.07 -4.58 11.64
N ARG A 292 5.97 -3.82 11.65
CA ARG A 292 5.53 -3.03 12.81
C ARG A 292 5.29 -3.94 14.01
N ALA A 293 4.64 -5.09 13.81
CA ALA A 293 4.42 -6.09 14.85
C ALA A 293 5.74 -6.66 15.41
N CYS A 294 6.76 -6.91 14.56
CA CYS A 294 8.08 -7.32 15.03
C CYS A 294 8.73 -6.26 15.93
N ILE A 295 8.67 -4.99 15.53
CA ILE A 295 9.23 -3.87 16.29
C ILE A 295 8.53 -3.74 17.65
N LEU A 296 7.20 -3.72 17.63
CA LEU A 296 6.38 -3.55 18.83
C LEU A 296 6.50 -4.72 19.80
N TRP A 297 6.58 -5.94 19.30
CA TRP A 297 6.75 -7.11 20.16
C TRP A 297 8.10 -7.13 20.86
N ALA A 298 9.18 -6.79 20.14
CA ALA A 298 10.49 -6.69 20.73
C ALA A 298 10.56 -5.54 21.76
N ASP A 299 9.86 -4.44 21.49
CA ASP A 299 9.72 -3.30 22.39
C ASP A 299 8.95 -3.65 23.69
N PHE A 300 7.87 -4.41 23.57
CA PHE A 300 7.05 -4.91 24.69
C PHE A 300 7.83 -5.85 25.62
N ARG A 301 8.82 -6.56 25.08
CA ARG A 301 9.61 -7.56 25.82
C ARG A 301 10.72 -6.96 26.70
N ILE A 302 11.00 -5.66 26.58
CA ILE A 302 12.00 -4.99 27.40
C ILE A 302 11.43 -4.79 28.82
N PRO A 303 12.08 -5.29 29.89
CA PRO A 303 11.54 -5.20 31.25
C PRO A 303 11.25 -3.76 31.70
N SER A 304 10.09 -3.53 32.30
CA SER A 304 9.70 -2.28 32.95
C SER A 304 10.62 -2.00 34.14
N GLY A 305 11.61 -1.12 33.95
CA GLY A 305 12.65 -0.81 34.94
C GLY A 305 13.82 -0.02 34.35
N THR A 306 14.03 -0.13 33.03
CA THR A 306 14.92 0.75 32.25
C THR A 306 14.11 1.90 31.63
N CYS A 307 13.93 3.01 32.35
CA CYS A 307 13.42 4.31 31.84
C CYS A 307 12.19 4.28 30.89
N LYS A 308 11.25 3.35 31.03
CA LYS A 308 10.18 3.19 30.04
C LYS A 308 8.82 2.88 30.64
N ASP A 309 7.97 3.90 30.66
CA ASP A 309 6.59 3.84 31.18
C ASP A 309 5.55 3.51 30.10
N ARG A 310 5.90 3.55 28.81
CA ARG A 310 4.94 3.38 27.70
C ARG A 310 5.52 2.63 26.50
N MET A 311 4.67 1.87 25.80
CA MET A 311 5.01 1.25 24.52
C MET A 311 5.20 2.31 23.41
N MET A 312 5.99 1.98 22.39
CA MET A 312 6.23 2.85 21.24
C MET A 312 4.94 3.32 20.56
N SER A 313 4.89 4.60 20.23
CA SER A 313 3.82 5.19 19.45
C SER A 313 3.96 4.85 17.96
N PRO A 314 2.89 5.02 17.15
CA PRO A 314 2.96 4.93 15.70
C PRO A 314 4.09 5.77 15.08
N ALA A 315 4.34 6.98 15.60
CA ALA A 315 5.39 7.86 15.11
C ALA A 315 6.80 7.30 15.37
N ASP A 316 7.03 6.72 16.56
CA ASP A 316 8.30 6.10 16.91
C ASP A 316 8.62 4.92 15.99
N VAL A 317 7.61 4.09 15.71
CA VAL A 317 7.78 2.93 14.82
C VAL A 317 7.95 3.38 13.37
N ALA A 318 7.20 4.37 12.89
CA ALA A 318 7.31 4.89 11.53
C ALA A 318 8.74 5.31 11.16
N SER A 319 9.48 5.89 12.12
CA SER A 319 10.88 6.26 11.93
C SER A 319 11.82 5.05 11.71
N ARG A 320 11.46 3.88 12.24
CA ARG A 320 12.24 2.62 12.22
C ARG A 320 11.82 1.65 11.12
N GLU A 321 10.71 1.92 10.44
CA GLU A 321 10.23 1.10 9.32
C GLU A 321 11.21 1.14 8.14
N LEU A 322 11.25 0.03 7.40
CA LEU A 322 11.99 -0.10 6.15
C LEU A 322 10.96 -0.10 5.02
N ILE A 323 11.12 0.75 4.02
CA ILE A 323 10.20 0.77 2.87
C ILE A 323 10.27 -0.55 2.10
N PHE A 324 11.45 -1.13 1.97
CA PHE A 324 11.64 -2.45 1.36
C PHE A 324 11.99 -3.51 2.42
N GLY A 325 11.06 -3.77 3.32
CA GLY A 325 11.12 -4.93 4.20
C GLY A 325 10.82 -6.21 3.41
N THR A 326 11.60 -7.27 3.61
CA THR A 326 11.24 -8.60 3.08
C THR A 326 10.05 -9.15 3.87
N PRO A 327 8.86 -9.31 3.25
CA PRO A 327 7.71 -9.84 3.96
C PRO A 327 8.01 -11.26 4.44
N GLY A 328 7.79 -11.52 5.72
CA GLY A 328 8.07 -12.83 6.32
C GLY A 328 9.42 -12.94 7.05
N CYS A 329 10.32 -11.95 6.97
CA CYS A 329 11.53 -11.97 7.80
C CYS A 329 11.20 -11.63 9.27
N LEU A 330 11.57 -12.54 10.17
CA LEU A 330 11.58 -12.29 11.60
C LEU A 330 12.92 -11.66 11.95
N ARG A 331 12.90 -10.43 12.46
CA ARG A 331 14.11 -9.68 12.81
C ARG A 331 14.16 -9.46 14.30
N ASP A 332 15.35 -9.62 14.86
CA ASP A 332 15.65 -9.07 16.16
C ASP A 332 15.90 -7.56 15.97
N THR A 333 15.07 -6.74 16.60
CA THR A 333 15.15 -5.29 16.45
C THR A 333 16.29 -4.65 17.23
N SER A 334 16.90 -5.38 18.18
CA SER A 334 18.08 -4.89 18.90
C SER A 334 19.35 -4.97 18.04
N THR A 335 19.45 -5.99 17.19
CA THR A 335 20.62 -6.25 16.35
C THR A 335 20.38 -5.99 14.86
N GLY A 336 19.12 -5.89 14.43
CA GLY A 336 18.71 -5.79 13.02
C GLY A 336 18.83 -7.12 12.24
N VAL A 337 19.34 -8.17 12.88
CA VAL A 337 19.64 -9.47 12.27
C VAL A 337 18.35 -10.26 12.04
N VAL A 338 18.29 -10.98 10.91
CA VAL A 338 17.20 -11.90 10.61
C VAL A 338 17.39 -13.17 11.44
N ILE A 339 16.51 -13.38 12.41
CA ILE A 339 16.50 -14.54 13.33
C ILE A 339 15.61 -15.68 12.84
N GLY A 340 14.81 -15.45 11.80
CA GLY A 340 13.87 -16.45 11.28
C GLY A 340 13.14 -15.99 10.03
N ARG A 341 12.43 -16.90 9.38
CA ARG A 341 11.45 -16.60 8.34
C ARG A 341 10.12 -17.23 8.69
N CYS A 342 9.03 -16.50 8.53
CA CYS A 342 7.68 -16.95 8.80
C CYS A 342 6.76 -16.69 7.60
N THR A 343 6.02 -17.72 7.20
CA THR A 343 4.97 -17.62 6.18
C THR A 343 3.61 -17.89 6.82
N LEU A 344 2.76 -16.87 6.87
CA LEU A 344 1.37 -16.97 7.34
C LEU A 344 0.46 -17.51 6.23
N GLY A 345 -0.55 -18.31 6.58
CA GLY A 345 -1.53 -18.83 5.64
C GLY A 345 -1.02 -19.95 4.73
N THR A 346 -0.05 -20.73 5.20
CA THR A 346 0.58 -21.81 4.43
C THR A 346 -0.38 -23.00 4.26
N SER A 347 -0.42 -23.59 3.06
CA SER A 347 -1.21 -24.78 2.78
C SER A 347 -0.62 -26.04 3.42
N MET A 348 -1.47 -26.98 3.83
CA MET A 348 -1.01 -28.26 4.38
C MET A 348 -0.16 -29.06 3.38
N ARG A 349 -0.37 -28.89 2.07
CA ARG A 349 0.51 -29.46 1.02
C ARG A 349 1.95 -28.96 1.15
N THR A 350 2.13 -27.68 1.44
CA THR A 350 3.46 -27.11 1.66
C THR A 350 4.05 -27.61 2.97
N VAL A 351 3.24 -27.70 4.02
CA VAL A 351 3.66 -28.22 5.33
C VAL A 351 4.13 -29.67 5.25
N THR A 352 3.36 -30.57 4.65
CA THR A 352 3.73 -32.00 4.47
C THR A 352 4.98 -32.18 3.60
N SER A 353 5.23 -31.27 2.67
CA SER A 353 6.45 -31.29 1.85
C SER A 353 7.71 -30.87 2.62
N ARG A 354 7.58 -30.21 3.78
CA ARG A 354 8.68 -29.59 4.54
C ARG A 354 8.81 -30.05 5.99
N CYS A 355 7.85 -30.81 6.52
CA CYS A 355 7.82 -31.27 7.91
C CYS A 355 7.59 -32.77 7.98
N THR A 356 8.05 -33.42 9.06
CA THR A 356 7.79 -34.85 9.28
C THR A 356 6.36 -35.08 9.77
N ALA A 357 5.79 -36.25 9.47
CA ALA A 357 4.44 -36.61 9.93
C ALA A 357 4.30 -36.56 11.46
N GLN A 358 5.34 -37.00 12.19
CA GLN A 358 5.37 -36.93 13.65
C GLN A 358 5.30 -35.49 14.15
N HIS A 359 6.09 -34.57 13.57
CA HIS A 359 6.04 -33.15 13.93
C HIS A 359 4.67 -32.53 13.65
N ILE A 360 4.07 -32.85 12.49
CA ILE A 360 2.74 -32.36 12.12
C ILE A 360 1.69 -32.84 13.13
N ALA A 361 1.69 -34.13 13.46
CA ALA A 361 0.75 -34.70 14.43
C ALA A 361 0.90 -34.06 15.82
N SER A 362 2.13 -33.91 16.31
CA SER A 362 2.41 -33.24 17.59
C SER A 362 1.97 -31.77 17.57
N ALA A 363 2.25 -31.03 16.49
CA ALA A 363 1.81 -29.64 16.37
C ALA A 363 0.27 -29.53 16.37
N LEU A 364 -0.44 -30.38 15.62
CA LEU A 364 -1.91 -30.38 15.62
C LEU A 364 -2.51 -30.63 17.01
N GLN A 365 -1.86 -31.48 17.83
CA GLN A 365 -2.26 -31.73 19.22
C GLN A 365 -1.96 -30.52 20.13
N ILE A 366 -0.76 -29.94 20.05
CA ILE A 366 -0.39 -28.77 20.87
C ILE A 366 -1.33 -27.60 20.61
N PHE A 367 -1.69 -27.38 19.35
CA PHE A 367 -2.53 -26.25 18.94
C PHE A 367 -4.02 -26.61 18.86
N GLU A 368 -4.50 -27.70 19.49
CA GLU A 368 -5.88 -28.17 19.38
C GLU A 368 -6.91 -27.05 19.67
N LYS A 369 -6.66 -26.25 20.72
CA LYS A 369 -7.54 -25.16 21.17
C LYS A 369 -7.33 -23.82 20.43
N GLU A 370 -6.23 -23.67 19.70
CA GLU A 370 -5.89 -22.42 19.01
C GLU A 370 -6.52 -22.37 17.61
N ARG A 371 -6.69 -21.17 17.05
CA ARG A 371 -7.20 -20.95 15.68
C ARG A 371 -6.11 -20.98 14.61
N TYR A 372 -4.89 -21.32 14.98
CA TYR A 372 -3.75 -21.45 14.08
C TYR A 372 -2.84 -22.59 14.55
N VAL A 373 -1.98 -23.08 13.66
CA VAL A 373 -1.00 -24.12 13.94
C VAL A 373 0.35 -23.70 13.37
N LEU A 374 1.40 -23.80 14.19
CA LEU A 374 2.78 -23.53 13.81
C LEU A 374 3.52 -24.81 13.49
N PHE A 375 4.27 -24.79 12.40
CA PHE A 375 5.16 -25.86 11.99
C PHE A 375 6.57 -25.31 11.79
N ILE A 376 7.56 -26.04 12.30
CA ILE A 376 8.97 -25.73 12.12
C ILE A 376 9.44 -26.58 10.93
N ALA A 377 9.78 -25.93 9.82
CA ALA A 377 10.23 -26.64 8.63
C ALA A 377 11.59 -27.31 8.89
N ASP A 378 11.72 -28.54 8.41
CA ASP A 378 12.90 -29.35 8.62
C ASP A 378 14.14 -28.71 7.97
N ARG A 379 15.26 -28.69 8.69
CA ARG A 379 16.53 -28.13 8.20
C ARG A 379 17.18 -29.14 7.27
N ARG A 380 16.71 -29.22 6.02
CA ARG A 380 17.29 -30.10 5.00
C ARG A 380 18.75 -29.79 4.63
N SER A 381 19.29 -28.65 5.05
CA SER A 381 20.65 -28.21 4.74
C SER A 381 21.54 -28.22 5.99
N ARG A 382 22.80 -28.67 5.83
CA ARG A 382 23.87 -28.59 6.84
C ARG A 382 24.36 -27.15 7.10
N VAL A 383 23.89 -26.17 6.32
CA VAL A 383 24.21 -24.76 6.51
C VAL A 383 23.29 -24.17 7.58
N SER A 384 23.87 -23.44 8.54
CA SER A 384 23.14 -22.70 9.58
C SER A 384 22.30 -21.60 8.94
N HIS A 385 21.08 -21.96 8.54
CA HIS A 385 20.08 -21.02 8.09
C HIS A 385 19.13 -20.69 9.25
N PRO A 386 18.65 -19.44 9.33
CA PRO A 386 17.63 -19.08 10.29
C PRO A 386 16.38 -19.98 10.12
N PRO A 387 15.72 -20.37 11.22
CA PRO A 387 14.56 -21.26 11.19
C PRO A 387 13.47 -20.74 10.26
N THR A 388 12.86 -21.65 9.50
CA THR A 388 11.68 -21.37 8.69
C THR A 388 10.45 -21.91 9.39
N ILE A 389 9.50 -21.02 9.65
CA ILE A 389 8.28 -21.27 10.39
C ILE A 389 7.10 -21.13 9.41
N LEU A 390 6.21 -22.09 9.43
CA LEU A 390 5.01 -22.13 8.59
C LEU A 390 3.79 -22.06 9.51
N VAL A 391 2.86 -21.16 9.21
CA VAL A 391 1.61 -21.04 9.96
C VAL A 391 0.43 -21.38 9.06
N SER A 392 -0.43 -22.27 9.53
CA SER A 392 -1.72 -22.56 8.91
C SER A 392 -2.85 -22.11 9.83
N PHE A 393 -3.91 -21.52 9.28
CA PHE A 393 -5.07 -21.06 10.05
C PHE A 393 -6.20 -22.09 10.00
N LYS A 394 -6.98 -22.16 11.08
CA LYS A 394 -8.21 -22.96 11.16
C LYS A 394 -9.42 -22.12 10.76
N SER A 395 -10.54 -22.78 10.44
CA SER A 395 -11.79 -22.06 10.15
C SER A 395 -12.21 -21.14 11.30
N GLY A 396 -12.72 -19.96 10.97
CA GLY A 396 -13.14 -18.92 11.92
C GLY A 396 -12.01 -18.22 12.69
N TYR A 397 -10.78 -18.20 12.15
CA TYR A 397 -9.70 -17.38 12.70
C TYR A 397 -10.02 -15.88 12.61
N ARG A 398 -9.47 -15.09 13.53
CA ARG A 398 -9.62 -13.64 13.62
C ARG A 398 -8.29 -12.92 13.38
N SER A 399 -8.33 -11.61 13.18
CA SER A 399 -7.13 -10.76 13.07
C SER A 399 -6.19 -10.88 14.27
N THR A 400 -6.75 -11.03 15.48
CA THR A 400 -5.97 -11.28 16.71
C THR A 400 -5.20 -12.60 16.66
N ASP A 401 -5.76 -13.64 16.03
CA ASP A 401 -5.08 -14.93 15.87
C ASP A 401 -3.90 -14.81 14.89
N GLN A 402 -4.02 -13.96 13.86
CA GLN A 402 -2.91 -13.67 12.96
C GLN A 402 -1.76 -12.96 13.69
N LEU A 403 -2.08 -11.97 14.53
CA LEU A 403 -1.10 -11.26 15.34
C LEU A 403 -0.42 -12.22 16.32
N GLN A 404 -1.20 -13.04 17.03
CA GLN A 404 -0.68 -14.03 17.96
C GLN A 404 0.22 -15.04 17.26
N ALA A 405 -0.20 -15.57 16.10
CA ALA A 405 0.62 -16.52 15.34
C ALA A 405 1.96 -15.92 14.92
N TRP A 406 1.96 -14.66 14.46
CA TRP A 406 3.19 -13.96 14.08
C TRP A 406 4.12 -13.73 15.26
N VAL A 407 3.59 -13.20 16.36
CA VAL A 407 4.34 -12.98 17.60
C VAL A 407 4.91 -14.28 18.14
N HIS A 408 4.11 -15.34 18.15
CA HIS A 408 4.55 -16.66 18.55
C HIS A 408 5.68 -17.18 17.64
N SER A 409 5.62 -16.88 16.34
CA SER A 409 6.70 -17.22 15.41
C SER A 409 8.01 -16.50 15.76
N ILE A 410 7.95 -15.25 16.21
CA ILE A 410 9.13 -14.51 16.71
C ILE A 410 9.71 -15.24 17.92
N GLU A 411 8.88 -15.65 18.88
CA GLU A 411 9.34 -16.36 20.08
C GLU A 411 10.00 -17.70 19.78
N VAL A 412 9.39 -18.49 18.89
CA VAL A 412 9.98 -19.75 18.43
C VAL A 412 11.33 -19.49 17.75
N ALA A 413 11.41 -18.50 16.85
CA ALA A 413 12.66 -18.16 16.17
C ALA A 413 13.77 -17.73 17.14
N ARG A 414 13.43 -16.91 18.15
CA ARG A 414 14.37 -16.49 19.21
C ARG A 414 14.84 -17.67 20.05
N TYR A 415 13.91 -18.52 20.48
CA TYR A 415 14.23 -19.71 21.29
C TYR A 415 15.19 -20.65 20.55
N LEU A 416 14.89 -20.93 19.27
CA LEU A 416 15.73 -21.78 18.41
C LEU A 416 17.10 -21.16 18.08
N THR A 417 17.23 -19.84 18.10
CA THR A 417 18.50 -19.16 17.87
C THR A 417 19.39 -19.20 19.11
N ASN A 418 18.81 -19.13 20.30
CA ASN A 418 19.56 -19.08 21.56
C ASN A 418 20.08 -20.42 22.06
N LEU A 419 19.38 -21.54 21.79
CA LEU A 419 19.69 -22.83 22.41
C LEU A 419 20.71 -23.70 21.67
N GLY A 420 21.10 -23.38 20.44
CA GLY A 420 22.15 -24.09 19.68
C GLY A 420 21.79 -25.52 19.25
N ASP A 421 21.09 -26.29 20.08
CA ASP A 421 20.65 -27.67 19.89
C ASP A 421 19.13 -27.76 20.12
N PRO A 422 18.35 -28.40 19.24
CA PRO A 422 16.90 -28.43 19.40
C PRO A 422 16.53 -29.41 20.51
N ALA A 423 16.20 -28.86 21.69
CA ALA A 423 15.18 -29.49 22.53
C ALA A 423 13.98 -29.88 21.64
N GLY A 424 13.27 -30.96 21.97
CA GLY A 424 12.20 -31.51 21.14
C GLY A 424 11.32 -30.40 20.57
N THR A 425 11.13 -30.36 19.24
CA THR A 425 10.40 -29.26 18.58
C THR A 425 9.00 -29.05 19.16
N ALA A 426 8.39 -30.12 19.68
CA ALA A 426 7.15 -30.10 20.43
C ALA A 426 7.24 -29.30 21.74
N ASP A 427 8.31 -29.48 22.53
CA ASP A 427 8.53 -28.78 23.79
C ASP A 427 8.74 -27.28 23.56
N VAL A 428 9.46 -26.94 22.49
CA VAL A 428 9.63 -25.54 22.06
C VAL A 428 8.27 -24.93 21.76
N LEU A 429 7.50 -25.55 20.87
CA LEU A 429 6.17 -25.05 20.49
C LEU A 429 5.23 -24.92 21.69
N HIS A 430 5.22 -25.91 22.59
CA HIS A 430 4.36 -25.90 23.77
C HIS A 430 4.76 -24.80 24.77
N SER A 431 6.05 -24.68 25.09
CA SER A 431 6.54 -23.66 26.02
C SER A 431 6.36 -22.23 25.50
N THR A 432 6.63 -22.00 24.21
CA THR A 432 6.42 -20.68 23.60
C THR A 432 4.94 -20.35 23.43
N LEU A 433 4.07 -21.35 23.22
CA LEU A 433 2.62 -21.15 23.16
C LEU A 433 2.09 -20.61 24.49
N LEU A 434 2.42 -21.26 25.59
CA LEU A 434 1.98 -20.84 26.94
C LEU A 434 2.48 -19.44 27.28
N ALA A 435 3.75 -19.14 26.98
CA ALA A 435 4.33 -17.83 27.20
C ALA A 435 3.61 -16.74 26.35
N THR A 436 3.33 -17.03 25.08
CA THR A 436 2.67 -16.09 24.18
C THR A 436 1.20 -15.87 24.57
N GLN A 437 0.47 -16.92 24.91
CA GLN A 437 -0.93 -16.82 25.38
C GLN A 437 -1.06 -15.93 26.61
N LYS A 438 -0.12 -16.03 27.56
CA LYS A 438 -0.11 -15.18 28.76
C LYS A 438 0.19 -13.72 28.43
N ALA A 439 1.06 -13.47 27.46
CA ALA A 439 1.53 -12.14 27.13
C ALA A 439 0.61 -11.36 26.17
N ILE A 440 -0.12 -12.05 25.29
CA ILE A 440 -0.89 -11.42 24.21
C ILE A 440 -1.95 -10.40 24.70
N PRO A 441 -2.72 -10.62 25.79
CA PRO A 441 -3.74 -9.66 26.21
C PRO A 441 -3.11 -8.35 26.70
N HIS A 442 -2.00 -8.45 27.45
CA HIS A 442 -1.25 -7.28 27.91
C HIS A 442 -0.57 -6.53 26.75
N PHE A 443 -0.09 -7.26 25.75
CA PHE A 443 0.49 -6.68 24.55
C PHE A 443 -0.56 -5.89 23.75
N VAL A 444 -1.73 -6.49 23.50
CA VAL A 444 -2.84 -5.83 22.79
C VAL A 444 -3.35 -4.62 23.57
N GLN A 445 -3.49 -4.72 24.89
CA GLN A 445 -3.87 -3.56 25.71
C GLN A 445 -2.84 -2.43 25.58
N SER A 446 -1.55 -2.75 25.69
CA SER A 446 -0.48 -1.77 25.55
C SER A 446 -0.48 -1.11 24.16
N LEU A 447 -0.84 -1.86 23.11
CA LEU A 447 -0.95 -1.33 21.74
C LEU A 447 -2.06 -0.28 21.66
N THR A 448 -3.25 -0.63 22.17
CA THR A 448 -4.40 0.27 22.24
C THR A 448 -4.06 1.54 23.02
N ASP A 449 -3.41 1.39 24.19
CA ASP A 449 -3.02 2.52 25.05
C ASP A 449 -1.96 3.42 24.38
N ALA A 450 -1.15 2.87 23.46
CA ALA A 450 -0.18 3.62 22.66
C ALA A 450 -0.78 4.23 21.37
N GLY A 451 -2.06 4.01 21.08
CA GLY A 451 -2.78 4.58 19.94
C GLY A 451 -2.69 3.74 18.65
N TRP A 452 -2.40 2.44 18.75
CA TRP A 452 -2.45 1.51 17.63
C TRP A 452 -3.87 1.01 17.38
N GLU A 453 -4.19 0.78 16.11
CA GLU A 453 -5.48 0.25 15.68
C GLU A 453 -5.42 -1.28 15.65
N THR A 454 -6.06 -1.92 16.64
CA THR A 454 -6.04 -3.39 16.82
C THR A 454 -7.34 -4.07 16.41
N ALA A 455 -8.36 -3.30 16.01
CA ALA A 455 -9.70 -3.79 15.69
C ALA A 455 -9.89 -4.14 14.20
N ASP A 456 -8.97 -3.71 13.34
CA ASP A 456 -9.08 -3.89 11.89
C ASP A 456 -8.86 -5.37 11.50
N ASP A 457 -9.72 -5.94 10.64
CA ASP A 457 -9.65 -7.37 10.27
C ASP A 457 -8.43 -7.73 9.39
N SER A 458 -7.63 -6.74 8.99
CA SER A 458 -6.52 -6.85 8.03
C SER A 458 -5.14 -6.54 8.63
N MET A 459 -4.86 -6.99 9.85
CA MET A 459 -3.67 -6.58 10.62
C MET A 459 -2.31 -6.98 10.01
N MET A 460 -2.22 -8.05 9.21
CA MET A 460 -0.91 -8.64 8.84
C MET A 460 -0.83 -9.29 7.45
N LEU A 461 -1.98 -9.71 6.91
CA LEU A 461 -2.10 -10.38 5.61
C LEU A 461 -3.54 -10.19 5.11
N GLY A 462 -3.79 -10.36 3.80
CA GLY A 462 -5.15 -10.69 3.37
C GLY A 462 -5.48 -12.17 3.59
N SER A 463 -6.60 -12.63 3.05
CA SER A 463 -7.15 -13.96 3.30
C SER A 463 -6.14 -15.09 2.97
N PRO A 464 -5.97 -16.09 3.84
CA PRO A 464 -5.11 -17.23 3.57
C PRO A 464 -5.69 -18.06 2.44
N ASN A 465 -4.82 -18.66 1.61
CA ASN A 465 -5.25 -19.48 0.47
C ASN A 465 -6.01 -20.75 0.89
N HIS A 466 -5.77 -21.25 2.11
CA HIS A 466 -6.37 -22.47 2.63
C HIS A 466 -6.60 -22.36 4.15
N LEU A 467 -7.68 -22.99 4.62
CA LEU A 467 -8.03 -23.12 6.03
C LEU A 467 -8.14 -24.60 6.43
N ILE A 468 -7.81 -24.89 7.68
CA ILE A 468 -8.02 -26.20 8.30
C ILE A 468 -9.43 -26.20 8.89
N SER A 469 -10.36 -26.92 8.27
CA SER A 469 -11.74 -27.07 8.77
C SER A 469 -11.90 -28.20 9.78
N GLY A 470 -11.03 -29.22 9.72
CA GLY A 470 -11.06 -30.37 10.61
C GLY A 470 -9.81 -31.24 10.46
N VAL A 471 -9.62 -32.16 11.40
CA VAL A 471 -8.59 -33.21 11.35
C VAL A 471 -9.29 -34.53 11.60
N ASP A 472 -9.63 -35.24 10.52
CA ASP A 472 -10.24 -36.55 10.62
C ASP A 472 -9.17 -37.61 10.94
N LYS A 473 -9.44 -38.42 11.95
CA LYS A 473 -8.54 -39.49 12.40
C LYS A 473 -8.68 -40.76 11.56
N ASP A 474 -9.74 -40.86 10.77
CA ASP A 474 -10.01 -41.99 9.87
C ASP A 474 -9.92 -41.55 8.40
N PRO A 475 -8.92 -42.01 7.62
CA PRO A 475 -8.79 -41.64 6.22
C PRO A 475 -9.93 -42.16 5.32
N GLN A 476 -10.80 -43.05 5.82
CA GLN A 476 -11.90 -43.64 5.05
C GLN A 476 -13.24 -42.89 5.21
N CYS A 477 -13.40 -42.05 6.24
CA CYS A 477 -14.61 -41.27 6.52
C CYS A 477 -14.39 -39.78 6.17
N VAL A 478 -14.21 -39.46 4.89
CA VAL A 478 -14.14 -38.06 4.43
C VAL A 478 -15.49 -37.68 3.83
N GLU A 479 -16.47 -37.36 4.68
CA GLU A 479 -17.69 -36.65 4.25
C GLU A 479 -17.43 -35.15 4.38
N ILE A 480 -17.07 -34.51 3.27
CA ILE A 480 -17.02 -33.05 3.20
C ILE A 480 -18.46 -32.59 2.96
N ASP A 481 -19.08 -31.91 3.93
CA ASP A 481 -20.34 -31.22 3.69
C ASP A 481 -20.08 -30.01 2.76
N GLU A 482 -20.20 -30.25 1.46
CA GLU A 482 -20.01 -29.23 0.42
C GLU A 482 -20.95 -28.01 0.58
N LYS A 483 -22.03 -28.13 1.37
CA LYS A 483 -22.95 -27.01 1.61
C LYS A 483 -22.43 -26.04 2.67
N GLU A 484 -21.64 -26.49 3.64
CA GLU A 484 -20.95 -25.60 4.59
C GLU A 484 -19.72 -24.95 3.94
N ALA A 485 -18.96 -25.70 3.14
CA ALA A 485 -17.76 -25.18 2.47
C ALA A 485 -18.03 -24.02 1.50
N LYS A 486 -19.25 -23.91 0.96
CA LYS A 486 -19.68 -22.82 0.06
C LYS A 486 -20.27 -21.60 0.78
N LYS A 487 -20.55 -21.67 2.09
CA LYS A 487 -21.09 -20.54 2.85
C LYS A 487 -20.01 -19.53 3.28
N ASP A 488 -18.77 -19.99 3.38
CA ASP A 488 -17.62 -19.20 3.88
C ASP A 488 -16.70 -18.67 2.76
N GLN A 489 -17.14 -18.73 1.49
CA GLN A 489 -16.34 -18.32 0.31
C GLN A 489 -16.70 -16.94 -0.22
#